data_AF-A0A3D2IAV7-F1
#
_entry.id   AF-A0A3D2IAV7-F1
#
_cell.length_a   1.000
_cell.length_b   1.000
_cell.length_c   1.000
_cell.angle_alpha   90.00
_cell.angle_beta   90.00
_cell.angle_gamma   90.00
#
_symmetry.space_group_name_H-M   'P 1'
#
loop_
_entity.id
_entity.type
_entity.pdbx_description
1 polymer ?
#
loop_
_entity_poly.entity_id
_entity_poly.type
_entity_poly.pdbx_seq_one_letter_code
_entity_poly.pdbx_strand_id
1 'polypeptide(L)' 'LTADYLKTLRSGKHTVKIENAAKVATGSFTLSGSGAVQSSRTGDPGVAIYAAMGAVSFLGSAAWLRKRKET' A
#
# COMPACT_ATOMS: atom_id res chain seq x y z
N LEU A 1 21.74 6.75 -22.04
CA LEU A 1 21.26 6.31 -20.70
C LEU A 1 21.81 4.92 -20.48
N THR A 2 22.77 4.74 -19.56
CA THR A 2 23.41 3.44 -19.31
C THR A 2 22.65 2.64 -18.25
N ALA A 3 22.69 1.31 -18.34
CA ALA A 3 22.03 0.41 -17.38
C ALA A 3 22.52 0.64 -15.93
N ASP A 4 23.76 1.10 -15.75
CA ASP A 4 24.32 1.39 -14.43
C ASP A 4 23.70 2.64 -13.79
N TYR A 5 23.28 3.62 -14.58
CA TYR A 5 22.55 4.79 -14.08
C TYR A 5 21.17 4.41 -13.53
N LEU A 6 20.55 3.34 -14.06
CA LEU A 6 19.26 2.87 -13.55
C LEU A 6 19.39 2.27 -12.14
N LYS A 7 20.57 1.75 -11.77
CA LYS A 7 20.85 1.18 -10.45
C LYS A 7 21.02 2.24 -9.36
N THR A 8 21.36 3.47 -9.74
CA THR A 8 21.52 4.60 -8.80
C THR A 8 20.22 5.37 -8.57
N LEU A 9 19.15 5.05 -9.31
CA LEU A 9 17.87 5.73 -9.14
C LEU A 9 17.28 5.40 -7.77
N ARG A 10 16.95 6.44 -7.01
CA ARG A 10 16.23 6.32 -5.75
C ARG A 10 14.88 5.65 -5.99
N SER A 11 14.44 4.81 -5.05
CA SER A 11 13.08 4.26 -5.04
C SER A 11 12.04 5.38 -5.09
N GLY A 12 11.07 5.29 -6.01
CA GLY A 12 10.06 6.33 -6.22
C GLY A 12 9.49 6.32 -7.64
N LYS A 13 8.60 7.27 -7.90
CA LYS A 13 8.02 7.50 -9.23
C LYS A 13 8.97 8.33 -10.08
N HIS A 14 9.27 7.84 -11.27
CA HIS A 14 10.12 8.52 -12.26
C HIS A 14 9.36 8.70 -13.56
N THR A 15 9.57 9.85 -14.21
CA THR A 15 8.94 10.19 -15.48
C THR A 15 10.02 10.31 -16.54
N VAL A 16 9.86 9.57 -17.63
CA VAL A 16 10.70 9.65 -18.82
C VAL A 16 9.96 10.46 -19.86
N LYS A 17 10.61 11.51 -20.34
CA LYS A 17 10.17 12.30 -21.48
C LYS A 17 11.09 11.97 -22.64
N ILE A 18 10.52 11.43 -23.71
CA ILE A 18 11.23 11.14 -24.96
C ILE A 18 10.77 12.18 -25.96
N GLU A 19 11.66 13.09 -26.32
CA GLU A 19 11.40 14.12 -27.31
C GLU A 19 11.93 13.66 -28.67
N ASN A 20 11.07 13.66 -29.67
CA ASN A 20 11.41 13.51 -31.07
C ASN A 20 10.96 14.78 -31.81
N ALA A 21 11.66 15.18 -32.88
CA ALA A 21 11.49 16.48 -33.55
C ALA A 21 10.04 16.86 -33.89
N ALA A 22 9.13 15.89 -34.03
CA ALA A 22 7.71 16.12 -34.28
C ALA A 22 6.76 15.71 -33.12
N LYS A 23 7.22 14.95 -32.13
CA LYS A 23 6.35 14.37 -31.08
C LYS A 23 7.09 14.14 -29.76
N VAL A 24 6.38 14.38 -28.67
CA VAL A 24 6.84 14.04 -27.31
C VAL A 24 6.05 12.85 -26.81
N ALA A 25 6.73 11.82 -26.34
CA ALA A 25 6.14 10.70 -25.62
C ALA A 25 6.59 10.72 -24.15
N THR A 26 5.63 10.61 -23.25
CA THR A 26 5.89 10.63 -21.80
C THR A 26 5.45 9.30 -21.19
N GLY A 27 6.35 8.63 -20.48
CA GLY A 27 6.08 7.39 -19.75
C GLY A 27 6.47 7.55 -18.28
N SER A 28 5.64 7.05 -17.37
CA SER A 28 5.98 6.99 -15.94
C SER A 28 6.24 5.54 -15.53
N PHE A 29 7.27 5.32 -14.72
CA PHE A 29 7.53 4.04 -14.09
C PHE A 29 7.89 4.24 -12.62
N THR A 30 7.62 3.23 -11.80
CA THR A 30 7.91 3.27 -10.36
C THR A 30 9.03 2.28 -10.06
N LEU A 31 10.09 2.76 -9.40
CA LEU A 31 11.15 1.92 -8.85
C LEU A 31 10.79 1.55 -7.42
N SER A 32 10.44 0.28 -7.21
CA SER A 32 10.27 -0.29 -5.88
C SER A 32 11.65 -0.58 -5.29
N GLY A 33 12.00 0.08 -4.19
CA GLY A 33 13.18 -0.29 -3.41
C GLY A 33 12.95 -1.63 -2.70
N SER A 34 14.00 -2.45 -2.58
CA SER A 34 14.02 -3.79 -1.97
C SER A 34 13.65 -3.86 -0.46
N GLY A 35 12.76 -3.02 0.04
CA GLY A 35 12.41 -3.05 1.47
C GLY A 35 11.36 -2.04 1.92
N ALA A 36 10.82 -1.20 1.04
CA ALA A 36 9.65 -0.42 1.41
C ALA A 36 8.43 -1.32 1.27
N VAL A 37 8.11 -2.03 2.36
CA VAL A 37 6.72 -2.38 2.68
C VAL A 37 5.91 -1.14 2.30
N GLN A 38 5.04 -1.26 1.29
CA GLN A 38 4.02 -0.26 1.00
C GLN A 38 3.41 0.08 2.36
N SER A 39 3.73 1.24 2.93
CA SER A 39 3.24 1.58 4.26
C SER A 39 1.72 1.52 4.13
N SER A 40 1.08 0.56 4.81
CA SER A 40 -0.37 0.41 4.78
C SER A 40 -0.92 1.78 5.17
N ARG A 41 -1.41 2.51 4.18
CA ARG A 41 -1.96 3.84 4.42
C ARG A 41 -3.14 3.61 5.34
N THR A 42 -3.44 4.51 6.27
CA THR A 42 -4.58 4.34 7.20
C THR A 42 -5.93 4.15 6.48
N GLY A 43 -6.00 4.40 5.17
CA GLY A 43 -7.14 4.08 4.30
C GLY A 43 -6.95 2.86 3.38
N ASP A 44 -5.97 1.99 3.64
CA ASP A 44 -5.81 0.73 2.92
C ASP A 44 -6.95 -0.23 3.34
N PRO A 45 -7.68 -0.84 2.39
CA PRO A 45 -8.75 -1.79 2.68
C PRO A 45 -8.33 -2.91 3.66
N GLY A 46 -7.06 -3.28 3.72
CA GLY A 46 -6.55 -4.24 4.71
C GLY A 46 -6.77 -3.79 6.17
N VAL A 47 -6.59 -2.50 6.47
CA VAL A 47 -6.78 -1.95 7.83
C VAL A 47 -8.25 -1.98 8.25
N ALA A 48 -9.16 -1.70 7.31
CA ALA A 48 -10.61 -1.74 7.57
C ALA A 48 -11.08 -3.16 7.92
N ILE A 49 -10.50 -4.19 7.29
CA ILE A 49 -10.82 -5.59 7.57
C ILE A 49 -10.40 -5.96 9.00
N TYR A 50 -9.19 -5.60 9.42
CA TYR A 50 -8.74 -5.86 10.80
C TYR A 50 -9.58 -5.13 11.84
N ALA A 51 -9.95 -3.87 11.59
CA ALA A 51 -10.81 -3.11 12.48
C ALA A 51 -12.21 -3.74 12.62
N ALA A 52 -12.80 -4.17 11.51
CA ALA A 52 -14.09 -4.85 11.50
C ALA A 52 -14.04 -6.19 12.25
N MET A 53 -13.02 -7.02 11.98
CA MET A 53 -12.83 -8.29 12.69
C MET A 53 -12.62 -8.10 14.19
N GLY A 54 -11.88 -7.05 14.60
CA GLY A 54 -11.70 -6.70 16.00
C GLY A 54 -13.03 -6.34 16.69
N ALA A 55 -13.85 -5.52 16.04
CA ALA A 55 -15.16 -5.12 16.56
C ALA A 55 -16.12 -6.32 16.71
N VAL A 56 -16.19 -7.20 15.71
CA VAL A 56 -17.02 -8.41 15.75
C VAL A 56 -16.56 -9.35 16.87
N SER A 57 -15.25 -9.55 17.02
CA SER A 57 -14.69 -10.41 18.08
C SER A 57 -14.98 -9.87 19.48
N PHE A 58 -14.90 -8.54 19.67
CA PHE A 58 -15.22 -7.90 20.94
C PHE A 58 -16.70 -8.03 21.29
N LEU A 59 -17.60 -7.72 20.35
CA LEU A 59 -19.04 -7.84 20.55
C LEU A 59 -19.47 -9.28 20.82
N GLY A 60 -18.91 -10.26 20.09
CA GLY A 60 -19.17 -11.68 20.33
C GLY A 60 -18.72 -12.14 21.71
N SER A 61 -17.54 -11.70 22.16
CA SER A 61 -17.01 -12.02 23.50
C SER A 61 -17.84 -11.38 24.61
N ALA A 62 -18.26 -10.12 24.43
CA ALA A 62 -19.10 -9.42 25.39
C ALA A 62 -20.49 -10.05 25.52
N ALA A 63 -21.09 -10.47 24.41
CA ALA A 63 -22.38 -11.17 24.41
C ALA A 63 -22.30 -12.52 25.13
N TRP A 64 -21.23 -13.29 24.94
CA TRP A 64 -21.01 -14.55 25.63
C TRP A 64 -20.80 -14.37 27.13
N LEU A 65 -20.02 -13.36 27.53
CA LEU A 65 -19.76 -13.05 28.94
C LEU A 65 -21.05 -12.60 29.66
N ARG A 66 -21.92 -11.85 28.98
CA ARG A 66 -23.24 -11.45 29.49
C ARG A 66 -24.15 -12.66 29.68
N LYS A 67 -24.21 -13.56 28.70
CA LYS A 67 -25.00 -14.80 28.81
C LYS A 67 -24.60 -15.63 30.03
N ARG A 68 -23.29 -15.71 30.33
CA ARG A 68 -22.74 -16.42 31.50
C ARG A 68 -23.07 -15.79 32.85
N LYS A 69 -23.49 -14.51 32.90
CA LYS A 69 -23.96 -13.86 34.12
C LYS A 69 -25.48 -13.98 34.30
N GLU A 70 -26.20 -14.30 33.25
CA GLU A 70 -27.67 -14.47 33.25
C GLU A 70 -28.08 -15.94 33.44
N THR A 71 -27.12 -16.89 33.53
CA THR A 71 -27.33 -18.31 33.88
C THR A 71 -26.68 -18.61 35.23
#